data_AF-A0AAW1XD32-F1
#
_entry.id   AF-A0AAW1XD32-F1
#
_cell.length_a   1.000
_cell.length_b   1.000
_cell.length_c   1.000
_cell.angle_alpha   90.00
_cell.angle_beta   90.00
_cell.angle_gamma   90.00
#
_symmetry.space_group_name_H-M   'P 1'
#
loop_
_entity.id
_entity.type
_entity.pdbx_description
1 polymer ?
#
loop_
_entity_poly.entity_id
_entity_poly.type
_entity_poly.pdbx_seq_one_letter_code
_entity_poly.pdbx_strand_id
1 'polypeptide(L)'
;MDAISQLQEQVNKIATIAFTTIGTLQRDAPPVRISPNYPESESAPPNPNPNPTPNPTDDAADFAMQPKLMSADLVKAAKQFDALVAALPLSEGGEEAQLKRIAELQAENSVVGRELEKQLEAAERELEEVRELFGQAADHCLNLKKPE
;
A
#
# COMPACT_ATOMS: atom_id res chain seq x y z
N MET A 1 0.83 -2.24 6.64
CA MET A 1 -0.04 -3.26 6.02
C MET A 1 0.88 -4.23 5.29
N ASP A 2 0.64 -5.54 5.39
CA ASP A 2 1.48 -6.55 4.75
C ASP A 2 1.42 -6.48 3.21
N ALA A 3 2.50 -6.86 2.52
CA ALA A 3 2.62 -6.78 1.07
C ALA A 3 1.61 -7.69 0.35
N ILE A 4 1.32 -8.87 0.91
CA ILE A 4 0.32 -9.79 0.36
C ILE A 4 -1.08 -9.21 0.54
N SER A 5 -1.38 -8.59 1.69
CA SER A 5 -2.65 -7.90 1.90
C SER A 5 -2.86 -6.74 0.90
N GLN A 6 -1.82 -5.96 0.61
CA GLN A 6 -1.88 -4.88 -0.39
C GLN A 6 -2.17 -5.43 -1.81
N LEU A 7 -1.56 -6.56 -2.18
CA LEU A 7 -1.85 -7.22 -3.45
C LEU A 7 -3.31 -7.70 -3.55
N GLN A 8 -3.84 -8.29 -2.48
CA GLN A 8 -5.23 -8.74 -2.43
C GLN A 8 -6.20 -7.56 -2.58
N GLU A 9 -5.96 -6.46 -1.88
CA GLU A 9 -6.76 -5.24 -2.01
C GLU A 9 -6.69 -4.67 -3.43
N GLN A 10 -5.50 -4.66 -4.04
CA GLN A 10 -5.33 -4.17 -5.40
C GLN A 10 -6.05 -5.04 -6.45
N VAL A 11 -6.06 -6.36 -6.27
CA VAL A 11 -6.84 -7.28 -7.13
C VAL A 11 -8.34 -7.02 -6.98
N ASN A 12 -8.82 -6.85 -5.75
CA ASN A 12 -10.23 -6.50 -5.49
C ASN A 12 -10.61 -5.16 -6.14
N LYS A 13 -9.71 -4.18 -6.10
CA LYS A 13 -9.88 -2.89 -6.76
C LYS A 13 -9.96 -3.02 -8.28
N ILE A 14 -9.07 -3.80 -8.90
CA ILE A 14 -9.10 -4.08 -10.35
C ILE A 14 -10.43 -4.73 -10.73
N ALA A 15 -10.86 -5.75 -9.98
CA ALA A 15 -12.14 -6.42 -10.21
C ALA A 15 -13.32 -5.43 -10.12
N THR A 16 -13.32 -4.57 -9.10
CA THR A 16 -14.34 -3.53 -8.91
C THR A 16 -14.38 -2.57 -10.10
N ILE A 17 -13.23 -2.03 -10.50
CA ILE A 17 -13.11 -1.14 -11.67
C ILE A 17 -13.65 -1.84 -12.92
N ALA A 18 -13.29 -3.10 -13.15
CA ALA A 18 -13.73 -3.84 -14.32
C ALA A 18 -15.26 -4.02 -14.35
N PHE A 19 -15.87 -4.50 -13.26
CA PHE A 19 -17.32 -4.70 -13.19
C PHE A 19 -18.09 -3.38 -13.30
N THR A 20 -17.63 -2.33 -12.61
CA THR A 20 -18.26 -1.01 -12.70
C THR A 20 -18.16 -0.46 -14.12
N THR A 21 -16.98 -0.54 -14.74
CA THR A 21 -16.76 -0.02 -16.11
C THR A 21 -17.64 -0.73 -17.13
N ILE A 22 -17.66 -2.07 -17.11
CA ILE A 22 -18.48 -2.85 -18.05
C ILE A 22 -19.97 -2.55 -17.80
N GLY A 23 -20.39 -2.51 -16.53
CA GLY A 23 -21.78 -2.24 -16.16
C GLY A 23 -22.24 -0.85 -16.60
N THR A 24 -21.43 0.20 -16.41
CA THR A 24 -21.77 1.55 -16.86
C THR A 24 -21.82 1.65 -18.37
N LEU A 25 -20.86 1.03 -19.08
CA LEU A 25 -20.84 1.05 -20.54
C LEU A 25 -22.05 0.35 -21.14
N GLN A 26 -22.51 -0.75 -20.54
CA GLN A 26 -23.71 -1.45 -20.99
C GLN A 26 -24.99 -0.68 -20.68
N ARG A 27 -25.09 -0.08 -19.48
CA ARG A 27 -26.26 0.69 -19.04
C ARG A 27 -26.47 1.94 -19.89
N ASP A 28 -25.37 2.63 -20.23
CA ASP A 28 -25.40 3.95 -20.86
C ASP A 28 -25.19 3.87 -22.39
N ALA A 29 -25.14 2.65 -22.96
CA ALA A 29 -24.91 2.45 -24.39
C ALA A 29 -26.03 3.05 -25.26
N PRO A 30 -25.73 3.96 -26.19
CA PRO A 30 -26.73 4.49 -27.12
C PRO A 30 -27.14 3.42 -28.14
N PRO A 31 -28.39 3.45 -28.65
CA PRO A 31 -28.83 2.57 -29.72
C PRO A 31 -27.99 2.74 -30.98
N VAL A 32 -27.57 1.63 -31.60
CA VAL A 32 -26.83 1.63 -32.88
C VAL A 32 -27.78 1.23 -34.01
N ARG A 33 -27.93 2.07 -35.03
CA ARG A 33 -28.71 1.73 -36.23
C ARG A 33 -27.98 0.69 -37.06
N ILE A 34 -28.63 -0.45 -37.29
CA ILE A 34 -28.09 -1.59 -38.04
C ILE A 34 -28.44 -1.55 -39.54
N SER A 35 -29.42 -0.71 -39.91
CA SER A 35 -29.83 -0.47 -41.30
C SER A 35 -30.25 0.98 -41.48
N PRO A 36 -29.95 1.63 -42.62
CA PRO A 36 -30.44 2.97 -42.94
C PRO A 36 -31.97 3.09 -42.92
N ASN A 37 -32.69 1.99 -43.18
CA ASN A 37 -34.15 1.93 -43.28
C ASN A 37 -34.85 1.40 -42.02
N TYR A 38 -34.21 1.47 -40.84
CA TYR A 38 -34.83 1.00 -39.61
C TYR A 38 -36.00 1.91 -39.19
N PRO A 39 -37.22 1.37 -38.96
CA PRO A 39 -38.35 2.18 -38.52
C PRO A 39 -38.06 2.78 -37.14
N GLU A 40 -38.17 4.11 -37.03
CA GLU A 40 -38.05 4.82 -35.77
C GLU A 40 -39.15 4.31 -34.82
N SER A 41 -38.77 3.79 -33.65
CA SER A 41 -39.76 3.34 -32.68
C SER A 41 -40.50 4.56 -32.10
N GLU A 42 -41.84 4.57 -32.19
CA GLU A 42 -42.70 5.64 -31.65
C GLU A 42 -42.61 5.82 -30.11
N SER A 43 -41.82 4.99 -29.44
CA SER A 43 -41.56 5.06 -28.00
C SER A 43 -40.44 6.04 -27.61
N ALA A 44 -39.75 6.63 -28.58
CA ALA A 44 -38.74 7.65 -28.31
C ALA A 44 -39.40 9.01 -28.03
N PRO A 45 -38.98 9.76 -26.99
CA PRO A 45 -39.50 11.10 -26.75
C PRO A 45 -39.28 11.98 -27.98
N PRO A 46 -40.20 12.93 -28.28
CA PRO A 46 -40.18 13.67 -29.53
C PRO A 46 -38.88 14.47 -29.66
N ASN A 47 -38.07 14.11 -30.65
CA ASN A 47 -36.90 14.90 -31.05
C ASN A 47 -37.42 16.20 -31.72
N PRO A 48 -37.14 17.40 -31.18
CA PRO A 48 -37.68 18.64 -31.73
C PRO A 48 -36.98 19.12 -33.01
N ASN A 49 -36.05 18.34 -33.57
CA ASN A 49 -35.27 18.72 -34.75
C ASN A 49 -35.49 17.73 -35.92
N PRO A 50 -36.06 18.14 -37.07
CA PRO A 50 -36.40 17.26 -38.19
C PRO A 50 -35.21 16.91 -39.09
N ASN A 51 -33.97 17.10 -38.63
CA ASN A 51 -32.76 16.82 -39.40
C ASN A 51 -32.15 15.47 -38.97
N PRO A 52 -31.69 14.60 -39.88
CA PRO A 52 -31.13 13.28 -39.58
C PRO A 52 -29.68 13.39 -39.09
N THR A 53 -29.36 14.45 -38.37
CA THR A 53 -28.10 14.58 -37.63
C THR A 53 -28.36 14.09 -36.22
N PRO A 54 -27.56 13.15 -35.68
CA PRO A 54 -27.65 12.81 -34.28
C PRO A 54 -27.42 14.10 -33.50
N ASN A 55 -28.45 14.63 -32.84
CA ASN A 55 -28.24 15.70 -31.88
C ASN A 55 -27.25 15.13 -30.87
N PRO A 56 -26.04 15.71 -30.74
CA PRO A 56 -25.25 15.44 -29.56
C PRO A 56 -26.00 16.16 -28.44
N THR A 57 -26.85 15.45 -27.72
CA THR A 57 -27.05 15.84 -26.32
C THR A 57 -25.66 15.86 -25.69
N ASP A 58 -25.38 16.85 -24.83
CA ASP A 58 -24.07 16.97 -24.16
C ASP A 58 -23.61 15.63 -23.54
N ASP A 59 -24.56 14.77 -23.15
CA ASP A 59 -24.35 13.38 -22.69
C ASP A 59 -23.63 12.44 -23.68
N ALA A 60 -23.81 12.59 -24.99
CA ALA A 60 -23.19 11.71 -25.98
C ALA A 60 -21.68 11.98 -26.15
N ALA A 61 -21.27 13.24 -25.97
CA ALA A 61 -19.87 13.63 -25.93
C ALA A 61 -19.20 13.17 -24.62
N ASP A 62 -19.93 13.20 -23.50
CA ASP A 62 -19.47 12.68 -22.21
C ASP A 62 -19.34 11.15 -22.21
N PHE A 63 -20.30 10.42 -22.80
CA PHE A 63 -20.19 8.96 -22.96
C PHE A 63 -18.99 8.55 -23.82
N ALA A 64 -18.61 9.33 -24.83
CA ALA A 64 -17.43 9.02 -25.65
C ALA A 64 -16.10 9.15 -24.89
N MET A 65 -16.04 10.01 -23.86
CA MET A 65 -14.85 10.22 -23.03
C MET A 65 -14.76 9.23 -21.86
N GLN A 66 -15.90 8.76 -21.36
CA GLN A 66 -16.00 7.87 -20.20
C GLN A 66 -15.21 6.53 -20.36
N PRO A 67 -15.28 5.78 -21.48
CA PRO A 67 -14.48 4.57 -21.67
C PRO A 67 -12.98 4.83 -21.59
N LYS A 68 -12.52 6.00 -22.05
CA LYS A 68 -11.10 6.37 -22.04
C LYS A 68 -10.62 6.65 -20.62
N LEU A 69 -11.41 7.33 -19.80
CA LEU A 69 -11.08 7.59 -18.41
C LEU A 69 -11.08 6.29 -17.60
N MET A 70 -12.11 5.46 -17.75
CA MET A 70 -12.24 4.19 -17.04
C MET A 70 -11.15 3.17 -17.43
N SER A 71 -10.78 3.11 -18.71
CA SER A 71 -9.65 2.29 -19.17
C SER A 71 -8.31 2.80 -18.63
N ALA A 72 -8.12 4.12 -18.51
CA ALA A 72 -6.93 4.69 -17.88
C ALA A 72 -6.82 4.30 -16.40
N ASP A 73 -7.93 4.30 -15.66
CA ASP A 73 -7.97 3.87 -14.27
C ASP A 73 -7.65 2.38 -14.11
N LEU A 74 -8.16 1.53 -15.01
CA LEU A 74 -7.83 0.11 -15.04
C LEU A 74 -6.33 -0.12 -15.29
N VAL A 75 -5.76 0.56 -16.29
CA VAL A 75 -4.33 0.47 -16.60
C VAL A 75 -3.47 0.96 -15.44
N LYS A 76 -3.88 2.05 -14.78
CA LYS A 76 -3.19 2.57 -13.59
C LYS A 76 -3.23 1.55 -12.46
N ALA A 77 -4.38 0.91 -12.22
CA ALA A 77 -4.51 -0.11 -11.20
C ALA A 77 -3.66 -1.35 -11.51
N ALA A 78 -3.59 -1.78 -12.77
CA ALA A 78 -2.73 -2.88 -13.21
C ALA A 78 -1.25 -2.57 -13.00
N LYS A 79 -0.78 -1.37 -13.38
CA LYS A 79 0.62 -0.95 -13.13
C LYS A 79 0.98 -0.91 -11.66
N GLN A 80 0.04 -0.48 -10.81
CA GLN A 80 0.23 -0.50 -9.35
C GLN A 80 0.36 -1.94 -8.83
N PHE A 81 -0.43 -2.88 -9.36
CA PHE A 81 -0.28 -4.29 -9.04
C PHE A 81 1.09 -4.82 -9.44
N ASP A 82 1.57 -4.54 -10.65
CA ASP A 82 2.90 -4.96 -11.11
C ASP A 82 4.02 -4.41 -10.22
N ALA A 83 3.91 -3.14 -9.80
CA ALA A 83 4.86 -2.53 -8.89
C ALA A 83 4.87 -3.21 -7.51
N LEU A 84 3.70 -3.62 -7.00
CA LEU A 84 3.60 -4.38 -5.75
C LEU A 84 4.21 -5.78 -5.89
N VAL A 85 3.99 -6.46 -7.01
CA VAL A 85 4.61 -7.76 -7.30
C VAL A 85 6.13 -7.64 -7.37
N ALA A 86 6.65 -6.61 -8.05
CA ALA A 86 8.09 -6.36 -8.15
C ALA A 86 8.74 -6.00 -6.81
N ALA A 87 7.97 -5.46 -5.86
CA ALA A 87 8.44 -5.12 -4.52
C ALA A 87 8.40 -6.31 -3.55
N LEU A 88 7.90 -7.48 -3.96
CA LEU A 88 7.90 -8.66 -3.08
C LEU A 88 9.33 -9.09 -2.77
N PRO A 89 9.67 -9.33 -1.49
CA PRO A 89 10.98 -9.88 -1.13
C PRO A 89 11.06 -11.32 -1.62
N LEU A 90 11.68 -11.51 -2.79
CA LEU A 90 11.93 -12.83 -3.33
C LEU A 90 12.99 -13.50 -2.48
N SER A 91 12.68 -14.68 -1.93
CA SER A 91 13.70 -15.51 -1.30
C SER A 91 14.57 -16.12 -2.39
N GLU A 92 15.78 -15.58 -2.54
CA GLU A 92 16.83 -16.23 -3.35
C GLU A 92 17.09 -17.63 -2.79
N GLY A 93 16.81 -18.67 -3.60
CA GLY A 93 17.03 -20.06 -3.21
C GLY A 93 15.84 -20.77 -2.56
N GLY A 94 14.66 -20.14 -2.49
CA GLY A 94 13.43 -20.77 -2.02
C GLY A 94 13.37 -20.99 -0.51
N GLU A 95 12.40 -21.79 -0.06
CA GLU A 95 12.07 -21.96 1.37
C GLU A 95 13.26 -22.48 2.19
N GLU A 96 14.02 -23.44 1.68
CA GLU A 96 15.16 -24.02 2.40
C GLU A 96 16.26 -22.98 2.66
N ALA A 97 16.59 -22.16 1.66
CA ALA A 97 17.56 -21.07 1.82
C ALA A 97 17.06 -20.02 2.83
N GLN A 98 15.77 -19.74 2.82
CA GLN A 98 15.14 -18.83 3.79
C GLN A 98 15.23 -19.38 5.22
N LEU A 99 14.90 -20.66 5.42
CA LEU A 99 14.97 -21.31 6.73
C LEU A 99 16.41 -21.34 7.26
N LYS A 100 17.38 -21.65 6.39
CA LYS A 100 18.81 -21.57 6.75
C LYS A 100 19.20 -20.15 7.17
N ARG A 101 18.78 -19.13 6.41
CA ARG A 101 19.06 -17.73 6.73
C ARG A 101 18.44 -17.31 8.06
N ILE A 102 17.23 -17.78 8.37
CA ILE A 102 16.57 -17.54 9.66
C ILE A 102 17.38 -18.15 10.80
N ALA A 103 17.85 -19.40 10.65
CA ALA A 103 18.65 -20.06 11.66
C ALA A 103 19.99 -19.35 11.91
N GLU A 104 20.65 -18.88 10.85
CA GLU A 104 21.88 -18.06 10.95
C GLU A 104 21.62 -16.75 11.71
N LEU A 105 20.55 -16.02 11.35
CA LEU A 105 20.18 -14.77 12.03
C LEU A 105 19.80 -14.99 13.50
N GLN A 106 19.15 -16.10 13.83
CA GLN A 106 18.83 -16.45 15.22
C GLN A 106 20.10 -16.74 16.03
N ALA A 107 21.07 -17.45 15.44
CA ALA A 107 22.35 -17.72 16.08
C ALA A 107 23.16 -16.42 16.29
N GLU A 108 23.22 -15.56 15.28
CA GLU A 108 23.88 -14.24 15.36
C GLU A 108 23.22 -13.37 16.43
N ASN A 109 21.89 -13.25 16.42
CA ASN A 109 21.15 -12.47 17.40
C ASN A 109 21.41 -12.97 18.83
N SER A 110 21.50 -14.29 19.02
CA SER A 110 21.82 -14.88 20.32
C SER A 110 23.24 -14.55 20.79
N VAL A 111 24.22 -14.51 19.88
CA VAL A 111 25.60 -14.11 20.20
C VAL A 111 25.66 -12.63 20.57
N VAL A 112 25.04 -11.77 19.76
CA VAL A 112 24.98 -10.33 20.01
C VAL A 112 24.26 -10.03 21.32
N GLY A 113 23.18 -10.74 21.63
CA GLY A 113 22.45 -10.61 22.89
C GLY A 113 23.32 -10.91 24.11
N ARG A 114 24.13 -11.97 24.08
CA ARG A 114 25.06 -12.30 25.18
C ARG A 114 26.18 -11.27 25.33
N GLU A 115 26.70 -10.77 24.23
CA GLU A 115 27.73 -9.72 24.29
C GLU A 115 27.15 -8.43 24.88
N LEU A 116 25.93 -8.07 24.49
CA LEU A 116 25.22 -6.92 25.07
C LEU A 116 24.99 -7.09 26.58
N GLU A 117 24.57 -8.28 27.03
CA GLU A 117 24.37 -8.58 28.45
C GLU A 117 25.67 -8.44 29.24
N LYS A 118 26.77 -8.96 28.73
CA LYS A 118 28.09 -8.82 29.36
C LYS A 118 28.54 -7.36 29.46
N GLN A 119 28.28 -6.56 28.43
CA GLN A 119 28.60 -5.13 28.45
C GLN A 119 27.73 -4.36 29.45
N LEU A 120 26.45 -4.71 29.57
CA LEU A 120 25.57 -4.15 30.59
C LEU A 120 26.06 -4.47 32.00
N GLU A 121 26.42 -5.73 32.28
CA GLU A 121 26.97 -6.09 33.59
C GLU A 121 28.25 -5.33 33.92
N ALA A 122 29.14 -5.15 32.95
CA ALA A 122 30.38 -4.40 33.16
C ALA A 122 30.09 -2.92 33.45
N ALA A 123 29.19 -2.30 32.69
CA ALA A 123 28.77 -0.92 32.88
C ALA A 123 28.06 -0.71 34.23
N GLU A 124 27.24 -1.66 34.67
CA GLU A 124 26.58 -1.61 35.98
C GLU A 124 27.58 -1.64 37.13
N ARG A 125 28.63 -2.49 37.04
CA ARG A 125 29.69 -2.53 38.06
C ARG A 125 30.49 -1.23 38.10
N GLU A 126 30.87 -0.69 36.95
CA GLU A 126 31.60 0.58 36.87
C GLU A 126 30.75 1.72 37.45
N LEU A 127 29.46 1.73 37.15
CA LEU A 127 28.53 2.73 37.67
C LEU A 127 28.37 2.63 39.19
N GLU A 128 28.35 1.43 39.75
CA GLU A 128 28.32 1.23 41.20
C GLU A 128 29.62 1.72 41.87
N GLU A 129 30.78 1.41 41.29
CA GLU A 129 32.07 1.91 41.78
C GLU A 129 32.12 3.45 41.79
N VAL A 130 31.66 4.10 40.72
CA VAL A 130 31.57 5.56 40.65
C VAL A 130 30.62 6.12 41.72
N ARG A 131 29.49 5.45 41.98
CA ARG A 131 28.54 5.86 43.03
C ARG A 131 29.15 5.76 44.42
N GLU A 132 29.86 4.67 44.72
CA GLU A 132 30.53 4.49 46.01
C GLU A 132 31.61 5.56 46.22
N LEU A 133 32.47 5.77 45.23
CA LEU A 133 33.53 6.79 45.29
C LEU A 133 32.93 8.20 45.45
N PHE A 134 31.84 8.50 44.75
CA PHE A 134 31.13 9.76 44.90
C PHE A 134 30.54 9.91 46.32
N GLY A 135 29.93 8.86 46.88
CA GLY A 135 29.42 8.84 48.24
C GLY A 135 30.52 9.12 49.27
N GLN A 136 31.64 8.42 49.18
CA GLN A 136 32.80 8.63 50.06
C GLN A 136 33.35 10.05 49.96
N ALA A 137 33.46 10.60 48.75
CA ALA A 137 33.91 11.98 48.55
C ALA A 137 32.94 13.00 49.15
N ALA A 138 31.63 12.78 49.01
CA ALA A 138 30.60 13.62 49.60
C ALA A 138 30.65 13.57 51.14
N ASP A 139 30.77 12.39 51.73
CA ASP A 139 30.86 12.19 53.19
C ASP A 139 32.14 12.81 53.78
N HIS A 140 33.27 12.68 53.09
CA HIS A 140 34.51 13.35 53.47
C HIS A 140 34.34 14.87 53.48
N CYS A 141 33.74 15.45 52.42
CA CYS A 141 33.46 16.88 52.35
C CYS A 141 32.52 17.36 53.47
N LEU A 142 31.51 16.57 53.85
CA LEU A 142 30.58 16.91 54.93
C LEU A 142 31.25 16.84 56.31
N ASN A 143 32.09 15.83 56.55
CA ASN A 143 32.79 15.67 57.82
C ASN A 143 33.88 16.74 58.05
N LEU A 144 34.55 17.20 56.99
CA LEU A 144 35.46 18.35 57.06
C LEU A 144 34.77 19.67 57.43
N LYS A 145 33.44 19.75 57.29
CA LYS A 145 32.66 20.96 57.50
C LYS A 145 31.95 21.03 58.86
N LYS A 146 32.13 20.03 59.73
CA LYS A 146 31.61 20.08 61.11
C LYS A 146 32.36 21.18 61.89
N PRO A 147 31.69 22.27 62.32
CA PRO A 147 32.32 23.27 63.16
C PRO A 147 32.45 22.73 64.59
N GLU A 148 33.54 23.08 65.29
CA GLU A 148 33.64 22.98 66.75
C GLU A 148 32.59 23.87 67.44
#